data_AF-A0A7S4QVB4-F1
#
_entry.id   AF-A0A7S4QVB4-F1
#
_cell.length_a   1.000
_cell.length_b   1.000
_cell.length_c   1.000
_cell.angle_alpha   90.00
_cell.angle_beta   90.00
_cell.angle_gamma   90.00
#
_symmetry.space_group_name_H-M   'P 1'
#
loop_
_entity.id
_entity.type
_entity.pdbx_description
1 polymer ?
#
loop_
_entity_poly.entity_id
_entity_poly.type
_entity_poly.pdbx_seq_one_letter_code
_entity_poly.pdbx_strand_id
1 'polypeptide(L)'
;SRGRGARPAQAPPGAQGGGWEGLRLLARHAMLALEWYKHTPLPDASPEKPSAPGLTELSERLLGVFDAGLHCDVQFHFGDAAQPLGAHRVVLRRNPSFSFASDGAPTSVHIPAGLQSKSLQAFLRAHYMEVACENGAVNGATKGNPAPQAQLKALSLQLPEAERLLLETAFGVLDAGSWSALRAAVDTESFADCALQLGCGTKLVAHSALVGGAEDGHYFSAALRWPGSSRTISMPDGLSHEALRSLLRMRYGWEEVEAEHVLEARHFAELLDWPAARLRCEAQIEAALVDYKALDSDSLLAVVSHAEESSSLPPRLRAAALAAAVRQWGKVAEAAGTSLPASRCSELSALGRIRNRDGHICGSLEEYLHAAEDDLTEWERGLGLDAPAAARRQVERAWQHWHQILFEYGHIYGASCAERWREKVGAQREALREERARQRAVQLKLPAGRVWFEASYEWREVPQNAICPGGLEYRCDMQTGRNFAR
;
A
#
# COMPACT_ATOMS: atom_id res chain seq x y z
N SER A 1 -28.00 -66.14 18.42
CA SER A 1 -28.27 -65.74 19.82
C SER A 1 -26.97 -65.73 20.59
N ARG A 2 -26.52 -64.54 21.04
CA ARG A 2 -25.46 -64.26 22.06
C ARG A 2 -24.05 -64.81 21.74
N GLY A 3 -22.95 -64.08 21.76
CA GLY A 3 -22.57 -62.87 22.49
C GLY A 3 -21.45 -63.19 23.49
N ARG A 4 -20.31 -62.47 23.37
CA ARG A 4 -19.04 -62.43 24.18
C ARG A 4 -17.84 -62.90 23.33
N GLY A 5 -16.76 -62.18 23.13
CA GLY A 5 -16.33 -60.85 23.57
C GLY A 5 -14.81 -60.77 23.30
N ALA A 6 -14.39 -59.94 22.34
CA ALA A 6 -12.98 -59.73 22.01
C ALA A 6 -12.63 -58.24 22.14
N ARG A 7 -11.60 -57.95 22.93
CA ARG A 7 -11.03 -56.62 23.17
C ARG A 7 -10.48 -56.03 21.85
N PRO A 8 -10.59 -54.72 21.60
CA PRO A 8 -9.85 -54.09 20.51
C PRO A 8 -8.37 -53.98 20.91
N ALA A 9 -7.50 -54.36 19.97
CA ALA A 9 -6.06 -54.20 20.05
C ALA A 9 -5.70 -52.71 20.07
N GLN A 10 -4.83 -52.33 21.01
CA GLN A 10 -4.20 -51.01 21.06
C GLN A 10 -3.29 -50.82 19.85
N ALA A 11 -3.44 -49.69 19.17
CA ALA A 11 -2.51 -49.23 18.14
C ALA A 11 -1.16 -48.83 18.77
N PRO A 12 -0.03 -48.99 18.06
CA PRO A 12 1.29 -48.67 18.58
C PRO A 12 1.48 -47.15 18.72
N PRO A 13 2.14 -46.66 19.78
CA PRO A 13 2.44 -45.24 19.93
C PRO A 13 3.72 -44.93 19.14
N GLY A 14 3.59 -44.23 18.01
CA GLY A 14 4.78 -43.82 17.26
C GLY A 14 4.54 -43.47 15.80
N ALA A 15 3.57 -42.59 15.51
CA ALA A 15 3.43 -41.95 14.20
C ALA A 15 2.73 -40.59 14.33
N GLN A 16 3.26 -39.70 15.16
CA GLN A 16 2.93 -38.28 15.17
C GLN A 16 4.25 -37.53 15.19
N GLY A 17 4.67 -36.99 14.05
CA GLY A 17 5.94 -36.24 13.97
C GLY A 17 6.52 -36.01 12.58
N GLY A 18 5.78 -36.22 11.49
CA GLY A 18 6.31 -36.08 10.12
C GLY A 18 5.69 -34.97 9.25
N GLY A 19 4.77 -34.16 9.78
CA GLY A 19 4.00 -33.20 8.96
C GLY A 19 4.72 -31.88 8.66
N TRP A 20 5.59 -31.42 9.55
CA TRP A 20 6.12 -30.05 9.50
C TRP A 20 7.46 -29.92 8.74
N GLU A 21 8.27 -30.97 8.67
CA GLU A 21 9.53 -30.94 7.94
C GLU A 21 9.35 -31.09 6.43
N GLY A 22 8.36 -31.89 5.97
CA GLY A 22 8.00 -31.98 4.56
C GLY A 22 7.41 -30.68 4.00
N LEU A 23 6.56 -30.01 4.79
CA LEU A 23 6.01 -28.68 4.47
C LEU A 23 7.10 -27.58 4.48
N ARG A 24 8.07 -27.63 5.40
CA ARG A 24 9.22 -26.71 5.41
C ARG A 24 10.17 -26.92 4.23
N LEU A 25 10.34 -28.17 3.77
CA LEU A 25 11.18 -28.46 2.60
C LEU A 25 10.51 -27.99 1.30
N LEU A 26 9.19 -28.17 1.14
CA LEU A 26 8.44 -27.66 -0.02
C LEU A 26 8.33 -26.13 -0.01
N ALA A 27 8.10 -25.52 1.15
CA ALA A 27 8.09 -24.06 1.32
C ALA A 27 9.45 -23.42 1.00
N ARG A 28 10.58 -24.09 1.31
CA ARG A 28 11.92 -23.62 0.92
C ARG A 28 12.15 -23.67 -0.59
N HIS A 29 11.62 -24.66 -1.30
CA HIS A 29 11.75 -24.74 -2.77
C HIS A 29 10.79 -23.77 -3.48
N ALA A 30 9.59 -23.52 -2.95
CA ALA A 30 8.67 -22.50 -3.47
C ALA A 30 9.16 -21.07 -3.21
N MET A 31 9.76 -20.80 -2.04
CA MET A 31 10.42 -19.52 -1.78
C MET A 31 11.67 -19.31 -2.64
N LEU A 32 12.42 -20.36 -2.98
CA LEU A 32 13.54 -20.27 -3.93
C LEU A 32 13.09 -19.86 -5.34
N ALA A 33 11.90 -20.29 -5.79
CA ALA A 33 11.34 -19.88 -7.07
C ALA A 33 10.90 -18.40 -7.07
N LEU A 34 10.40 -17.89 -5.94
CA LEU A 34 10.00 -16.49 -5.77
C LEU A 34 11.18 -15.54 -5.47
N GLU A 35 12.22 -16.01 -4.77
CA GLU A 35 13.51 -15.30 -4.68
C GLU A 35 14.19 -15.20 -6.04
N TRP A 36 14.03 -16.21 -6.91
CA TRP A 36 14.50 -16.15 -8.29
C TRP A 36 13.86 -14.99 -9.08
N TYR A 37 12.57 -14.70 -8.86
CA TYR A 37 11.88 -13.58 -9.50
C TYR A 37 12.42 -12.21 -9.10
N LYS A 38 12.93 -12.04 -7.87
CA LYS A 38 13.60 -10.79 -7.46
C LYS A 38 14.91 -10.53 -8.21
N HIS A 39 15.54 -11.58 -8.75
CA HIS A 39 16.83 -11.54 -9.43
C HIS A 39 16.75 -11.74 -10.94
N THR A 40 15.54 -11.94 -11.47
CA THR A 40 15.31 -11.98 -12.92
C THR A 40 14.98 -10.56 -13.34
N PRO A 41 15.75 -9.92 -14.24
CA PRO A 41 15.39 -8.60 -14.71
C PRO A 41 14.00 -8.68 -15.33
N LEU A 42 13.02 -8.08 -14.65
CA LEU A 42 11.75 -7.74 -15.28
C LEU A 42 12.13 -6.93 -16.53
N PRO A 43 11.53 -7.22 -17.70
CA PRO A 43 11.76 -6.38 -18.87
C PRO A 43 11.55 -4.93 -18.44
N ASP A 44 12.50 -4.05 -18.78
CA ASP A 44 12.42 -2.62 -18.45
C ASP A 44 11.00 -2.14 -18.69
N ALA A 45 10.40 -1.51 -17.68
CA ALA A 45 9.04 -0.99 -17.76
C ALA A 45 8.89 -0.27 -19.10
N SER A 46 8.07 -0.84 -19.97
CA SER A 46 7.82 -0.23 -21.27
C SER A 46 7.33 1.19 -21.01
N PRO A 47 7.82 2.20 -21.74
CA PRO A 47 7.44 3.58 -21.49
C PRO A 47 5.92 3.65 -21.44
N GLU A 48 5.37 4.16 -20.32
CA GLU A 48 3.93 4.25 -20.08
C GLU A 48 3.26 4.76 -21.35
N LYS A 49 2.55 3.86 -22.03
CA LYS A 49 1.81 4.24 -23.22
C LYS A 49 0.69 5.13 -22.70
N PRO A 50 0.56 6.38 -23.16
CA PRO A 50 -0.46 7.28 -22.64
C PRO A 50 -1.82 6.60 -22.83
N SER A 51 -2.52 6.38 -21.72
CA SER A 51 -3.87 5.84 -21.70
C SER A 51 -4.75 6.64 -22.64
N ALA A 52 -5.61 5.95 -23.40
CA ALA A 52 -6.59 6.65 -24.22
C ALA A 52 -7.53 7.40 -23.25
N PRO A 53 -7.64 8.74 -23.36
CA PRO A 53 -8.30 9.53 -22.33
C PRO A 53 -9.74 9.07 -22.13
N GLY A 54 -10.05 8.67 -20.89
CA GLY A 54 -11.40 8.36 -20.42
C GLY A 54 -11.81 6.90 -20.50
N LEU A 55 -11.01 5.96 -21.00
CA LEU A 55 -11.35 4.54 -20.89
C LEU A 55 -11.33 4.06 -19.44
N THR A 56 -12.17 3.09 -19.11
CA THR A 56 -12.08 2.38 -17.83
C THR A 56 -10.84 1.47 -17.82
N GLU A 57 -10.28 1.22 -16.65
CA GLU A 57 -9.13 0.30 -16.51
C GLU A 57 -9.40 -1.10 -17.08
N LEU A 58 -10.63 -1.62 -16.92
CA LEU A 58 -11.04 -2.90 -17.50
C LEU A 58 -10.98 -2.86 -19.03
N SER A 59 -11.44 -1.76 -19.62
CA SER A 59 -11.41 -1.52 -21.06
C SER A 59 -9.98 -1.47 -21.56
N GLU A 60 -9.11 -0.70 -20.91
CA GLU A 60 -7.69 -0.59 -21.28
C GLU A 60 -6.98 -1.94 -21.24
N ARG A 61 -7.17 -2.70 -20.15
CA ARG A 61 -6.57 -4.04 -20.00
C ARG A 61 -7.01 -4.99 -21.11
N LEU A 62 -8.33 -5.16 -21.28
CA LEU A 62 -8.86 -6.11 -22.27
C LEU A 62 -8.54 -5.67 -23.70
N LEU A 63 -8.51 -4.37 -23.96
CA LEU A 63 -8.11 -3.82 -25.25
C LEU A 63 -6.62 -4.09 -25.53
N GLY A 64 -5.75 -3.95 -24.53
CA GLY A 64 -4.33 -4.31 -24.65
C GLY A 64 -4.14 -5.80 -24.95
N VAL A 65 -4.89 -6.68 -24.28
CA VAL A 65 -4.87 -8.13 -24.52
C VAL A 65 -5.37 -8.48 -25.92
N PHE A 66 -6.44 -7.83 -26.38
CA PHE A 66 -6.97 -7.97 -27.74
C PHE A 66 -5.96 -7.49 -28.80
N ASP A 67 -5.38 -6.30 -28.63
CA ASP A 67 -4.39 -5.73 -29.56
C ASP A 67 -3.12 -6.59 -29.65
N ALA A 68 -2.75 -7.26 -28.56
CA ALA A 68 -1.62 -8.19 -28.50
C ALA A 68 -1.97 -9.61 -29.00
N GLY A 69 -3.23 -9.90 -29.32
CA GLY A 69 -3.69 -11.23 -29.76
C GLY A 69 -3.50 -12.32 -28.70
N LEU A 70 -3.54 -11.94 -27.42
CA LEU A 70 -3.28 -12.85 -26.30
C LEU A 70 -4.58 -13.51 -25.84
N HIS A 71 -4.51 -14.76 -25.38
CA HIS A 71 -5.61 -15.49 -24.74
C HIS A 71 -6.93 -15.53 -25.52
N CYS A 72 -6.88 -15.41 -26.85
CA CYS A 72 -8.05 -15.42 -27.71
C CYS A 72 -8.68 -16.82 -27.77
N ASP A 73 -9.99 -16.91 -27.51
CA ASP A 73 -10.76 -18.15 -27.53
C ASP A 73 -11.76 -18.21 -28.71
N VAL A 74 -11.76 -17.19 -29.57
CA VAL A 74 -12.40 -17.21 -30.89
C VAL A 74 -11.45 -16.65 -31.95
N GLN A 75 -11.44 -17.27 -33.13
CA GLN A 75 -10.62 -16.86 -34.27
C GLN A 75 -11.49 -16.61 -35.50
N PHE A 76 -11.31 -15.46 -36.13
CA PHE A 76 -12.00 -15.05 -37.36
C PHE A 76 -11.10 -15.26 -38.56
N HIS A 77 -11.48 -16.17 -39.47
CA HIS A 77 -10.69 -16.58 -40.62
C HIS A 77 -11.14 -15.88 -41.91
N PHE A 78 -10.21 -15.24 -42.60
CA PHE A 78 -10.43 -14.50 -43.85
C PHE A 78 -9.87 -15.29 -45.05
N GLY A 79 -10.61 -16.30 -45.51
CA GLY A 79 -10.14 -17.21 -46.56
C GLY A 79 -8.78 -17.86 -46.23
N ASP A 80 -8.06 -18.32 -47.25
CA ASP A 80 -6.84 -19.14 -47.06
C ASP A 80 -5.55 -18.32 -46.85
N ALA A 81 -5.58 -17.01 -47.08
CA ALA A 81 -4.35 -16.21 -47.23
C ALA A 81 -4.04 -15.25 -46.06
N ALA A 82 -5.00 -14.95 -45.18
CA ALA A 82 -4.83 -13.94 -44.14
C ALA A 82 -4.74 -14.54 -42.74
N GLN A 83 -3.92 -13.93 -41.89
CA GLN A 83 -3.79 -14.31 -40.49
C GLN A 83 -5.15 -14.19 -39.79
N PRO A 84 -5.57 -15.19 -39.00
CA PRO A 84 -6.83 -15.10 -38.27
C PRO A 84 -6.79 -13.98 -37.25
N LEU A 85 -7.91 -13.28 -37.10
CA LEU A 85 -8.07 -12.27 -36.07
C LEU A 85 -8.63 -12.92 -34.81
N GLY A 86 -7.93 -12.82 -33.69
CA GLY A 86 -8.36 -13.37 -32.41
C GLY A 86 -9.26 -12.40 -31.63
N ALA A 87 -10.21 -12.93 -30.86
CA ALA A 87 -10.96 -12.16 -29.86
C ALA A 87 -11.38 -13.05 -28.68
N HIS A 88 -12.15 -12.47 -27.75
CA HIS A 88 -12.61 -13.11 -26.52
C HIS A 88 -14.15 -13.23 -26.52
N ARG A 89 -14.69 -14.45 -26.50
CA ARG A 89 -16.14 -14.72 -26.50
C ARG A 89 -16.85 -14.04 -25.32
N VAL A 90 -16.21 -14.04 -24.15
CA VAL A 90 -16.69 -13.37 -22.93
C VAL A 90 -16.85 -11.86 -23.10
N VAL A 91 -16.09 -11.22 -23.99
CA VAL A 91 -16.26 -9.79 -24.30
C VAL A 91 -17.31 -9.60 -25.39
N LEU A 92 -17.30 -10.46 -26.41
CA LEU A 92 -18.21 -10.33 -27.56
C LEU A 92 -19.68 -10.57 -27.21
N ARG A 93 -19.96 -11.41 -26.21
CA ARG A 93 -21.33 -11.64 -25.69
C ARG A 93 -22.04 -10.37 -25.21
N ARG A 94 -21.31 -9.25 -25.03
CA ARG A 94 -21.93 -7.97 -24.67
C ARG A 94 -22.95 -7.50 -25.72
N ASN A 95 -22.74 -7.88 -26.98
CA ASN A 95 -23.65 -7.63 -28.08
C ASN A 95 -24.61 -8.83 -28.22
N PRO A 96 -25.93 -8.63 -28.10
CA PRO A 96 -26.91 -9.72 -28.15
C PRO A 96 -26.96 -10.46 -29.49
N SER A 97 -26.42 -9.89 -30.58
CA SER A 97 -26.32 -10.55 -31.87
C SER A 97 -25.23 -11.63 -31.92
N PHE A 98 -24.28 -11.63 -30.98
CA PHE A 98 -23.32 -12.72 -30.84
C PHE A 98 -23.92 -13.84 -30.00
N SER A 99 -24.20 -14.98 -30.65
CA SER A 99 -24.56 -16.23 -29.98
C SER A 99 -23.42 -17.23 -30.16
N PHE A 100 -22.69 -17.49 -29.08
CA PHE A 100 -21.71 -18.58 -29.05
C PHE A 100 -22.36 -19.79 -28.40
N ALA A 101 -22.24 -20.97 -29.03
CA ALA A 101 -22.59 -22.22 -28.39
C ALA A 101 -21.72 -22.43 -27.12
N SER A 102 -22.27 -23.14 -26.13
CA SER A 102 -21.73 -23.37 -24.77
C SER A 102 -20.21 -23.61 -24.68
N ASP A 103 -19.61 -23.31 -23.51
CA ASP A 103 -18.24 -23.39 -22.94
C ASP A 103 -17.18 -24.36 -23.53
N GLY A 104 -17.23 -24.66 -24.82
CA GLY A 104 -16.38 -25.59 -25.52
C GLY A 104 -15.08 -24.97 -26.04
N ALA A 105 -14.35 -25.79 -26.81
CA ALA A 105 -13.07 -25.47 -27.45
C ALA A 105 -13.09 -24.13 -28.23
N PRO A 106 -11.90 -23.56 -28.54
CA PRO A 106 -11.80 -22.34 -29.30
C PRO A 106 -12.65 -22.39 -30.57
N THR A 107 -13.42 -21.34 -30.80
CA THR A 107 -14.38 -21.31 -31.90
C THR A 107 -13.76 -20.62 -33.13
N SER A 108 -13.85 -21.25 -34.29
CA SER A 108 -13.45 -20.62 -35.56
C SER A 108 -14.69 -20.09 -36.27
N VAL A 109 -14.64 -18.83 -36.71
CA VAL A 109 -15.71 -18.16 -37.45
C VAL A 109 -15.18 -17.77 -38.83
N HIS A 110 -15.85 -18.25 -39.88
CA HIS A 110 -15.49 -17.89 -41.25
C HIS A 110 -16.09 -16.54 -41.61
N ILE A 111 -15.25 -15.63 -42.10
CA ILE A 111 -15.65 -14.30 -42.50
C ILE A 111 -16.15 -14.28 -43.95
N PRO A 112 -17.33 -13.69 -44.23
CA PRO A 112 -17.83 -13.55 -45.60
C PRO A 112 -16.84 -12.83 -46.51
N ALA A 113 -16.75 -13.28 -47.76
CA ALA A 113 -15.94 -12.61 -48.78
C ALA A 113 -16.38 -11.15 -48.95
N GLY A 114 -15.41 -10.24 -49.06
CA GLY A 114 -15.64 -8.81 -49.19
C GLY A 114 -15.52 -8.01 -47.88
N LEU A 115 -15.54 -8.66 -46.71
CA LEU A 115 -15.26 -7.98 -45.43
C LEU A 115 -13.75 -7.89 -45.19
N GLN A 116 -13.24 -6.67 -44.99
CA GLN A 116 -11.83 -6.45 -44.75
C GLN A 116 -11.43 -6.73 -43.29
N SER A 117 -10.22 -7.23 -43.10
CA SER A 117 -9.68 -7.52 -41.76
C SER A 117 -9.62 -6.29 -40.85
N LYS A 118 -9.25 -5.13 -41.41
CA LYS A 118 -9.20 -3.86 -40.66
C LYS A 118 -10.57 -3.40 -40.19
N SER A 119 -11.60 -3.58 -41.02
CA SER A 119 -12.99 -3.23 -40.69
C SER A 119 -13.53 -4.10 -39.56
N LEU A 120 -13.29 -5.41 -39.64
CA LEU A 120 -13.64 -6.32 -38.55
C LEU A 120 -12.84 -6.00 -37.27
N GLN A 121 -11.55 -5.71 -37.38
CA GLN A 121 -10.73 -5.33 -36.24
C GLN A 121 -11.28 -4.07 -35.56
N ALA A 122 -11.64 -3.04 -36.32
CA ALA A 122 -12.23 -1.82 -35.78
C ALA A 122 -13.60 -2.08 -35.11
N PHE A 123 -14.42 -2.97 -35.68
CA PHE A 123 -15.68 -3.41 -35.10
C PHE A 123 -15.47 -4.16 -33.79
N LEU A 124 -14.62 -5.18 -33.77
CA LEU A 124 -14.31 -5.96 -32.58
C LEU A 124 -13.68 -5.09 -31.50
N ARG A 125 -12.79 -4.16 -31.87
CA ARG A 125 -12.19 -3.18 -30.95
C ARG A 125 -13.27 -2.39 -30.19
N ALA A 126 -14.39 -2.04 -30.82
CA ALA A 126 -15.50 -1.34 -30.17
C ALA A 126 -16.07 -2.15 -28.98
N HIS A 127 -16.06 -3.49 -29.03
CA HIS A 127 -16.52 -4.32 -27.91
C HIS A 127 -15.65 -4.20 -26.65
N TYR A 128 -14.39 -3.82 -26.80
CA TYR A 128 -13.45 -3.65 -25.68
C TYR A 128 -13.50 -2.24 -25.08
N MET A 129 -14.20 -1.30 -25.72
CA MET A 129 -14.24 0.10 -25.30
C MET A 129 -15.38 0.35 -24.30
N GLU A 130 -15.03 0.99 -23.19
CA GLU A 130 -15.96 1.49 -22.17
C GLU A 130 -15.31 2.70 -21.49
N VAL A 131 -15.99 3.86 -21.53
CA VAL A 131 -15.53 5.09 -20.88
C VAL A 131 -16.02 5.16 -19.43
N ALA A 132 -15.17 5.67 -18.53
CA ALA A 132 -15.53 5.94 -17.15
C ALA A 132 -16.55 7.08 -17.07
N CYS A 133 -17.69 6.84 -16.42
CA CYS A 133 -18.64 7.90 -16.14
C CYS A 133 -18.10 8.77 -15.00
N GLU A 134 -17.83 10.06 -15.26
CA GLU A 134 -17.28 11.02 -14.27
C GLU A 134 -18.16 11.20 -13.03
N ASN A 135 -19.42 10.77 -13.08
CA ASN A 135 -20.33 10.77 -11.95
C ASN A 135 -20.62 9.32 -11.59
N GLY A 136 -20.12 8.86 -10.44
CA GLY A 136 -20.22 7.48 -9.89
C GLY A 136 -21.66 6.98 -9.65
N ALA A 137 -22.51 7.02 -10.67
CA ALA A 137 -23.77 6.31 -10.74
C ALA A 137 -23.49 4.82 -10.93
N VAL A 138 -23.00 4.21 -9.85
CA VAL A 138 -23.04 2.78 -9.65
C VAL A 138 -24.52 2.42 -9.65
N ASN A 139 -24.94 1.68 -10.68
CA ASN A 139 -26.31 1.16 -10.86
C ASN A 139 -27.31 2.17 -11.46
N GLY A 140 -27.22 2.38 -12.77
CA GLY A 140 -28.27 3.05 -13.53
C GLY A 140 -28.20 2.70 -15.00
N ALA A 141 -29.09 1.81 -15.44
CA ALA A 141 -29.24 1.40 -16.82
C ALA A 141 -29.47 2.59 -17.79
N THR A 142 -29.13 2.38 -19.06
CA THR A 142 -29.77 2.92 -20.29
C THR A 142 -29.38 4.27 -20.92
N LYS A 143 -28.29 4.93 -20.54
CA LYS A 143 -27.66 5.89 -21.48
C LYS A 143 -26.40 5.25 -22.07
N GLY A 144 -26.52 4.81 -23.33
CA GLY A 144 -25.50 4.05 -24.03
C GLY A 144 -24.10 4.61 -23.83
N ASN A 145 -23.14 3.72 -23.55
CA ASN A 145 -21.75 4.11 -23.35
C ASN A 145 -21.26 4.84 -24.63
N PRO A 146 -20.79 6.10 -24.54
CA PRO A 146 -20.47 6.88 -25.72
C PRO A 146 -19.30 6.32 -26.51
N ALA A 147 -18.38 5.59 -25.87
CA ALA A 147 -17.17 5.08 -26.52
C ALA A 147 -17.43 4.06 -27.63
N PRO A 148 -18.10 2.91 -27.37
CA PRO A 148 -18.40 1.94 -28.41
C PRO A 148 -19.29 2.56 -29.49
N GLN A 149 -20.27 3.39 -29.12
CA GLN A 149 -21.14 4.05 -30.10
C GLN A 149 -20.36 5.01 -31.02
N ALA A 150 -19.44 5.81 -30.48
CA ALA A 150 -18.64 6.73 -31.26
C ALA A 150 -17.74 5.97 -32.25
N GLN A 151 -17.12 4.87 -31.82
CA GLN A 151 -16.31 4.00 -32.66
C GLN A 151 -17.15 3.36 -33.79
N LEU A 152 -18.33 2.82 -33.47
CA LEU A 152 -19.21 2.22 -34.47
C LEU A 152 -19.76 3.25 -35.47
N LYS A 153 -20.11 4.46 -35.01
CA LYS A 153 -20.52 5.55 -35.90
C LYS A 153 -19.39 5.98 -36.84
N ALA A 154 -18.17 6.15 -36.31
CA ALA A 154 -17.01 6.48 -37.12
C ALA A 154 -16.73 5.39 -38.16
N LEU A 155 -16.81 4.12 -37.76
CA LEU A 155 -16.68 2.97 -38.66
C LEU A 155 -17.76 2.99 -39.75
N SER A 156 -19.03 3.17 -39.39
CA SER A 156 -20.14 3.22 -40.35
C SER A 156 -20.01 4.35 -41.37
N LEU A 157 -19.34 5.46 -41.04
CA LEU A 157 -19.11 6.57 -41.97
C LEU A 157 -17.94 6.30 -42.94
N GLN A 158 -17.01 5.43 -42.56
CA GLN A 158 -15.82 5.12 -43.35
C GLN A 158 -15.98 3.92 -44.26
N LEU A 159 -16.91 3.00 -43.95
CA LEU A 159 -17.12 1.77 -44.70
C LEU A 159 -17.92 1.99 -45.99
N PRO A 160 -17.54 1.35 -47.11
CA PRO A 160 -18.41 1.19 -48.27
C PRO A 160 -19.73 0.51 -47.87
N GLU A 161 -20.83 0.89 -48.50
CA GLU A 161 -22.17 0.38 -48.16
C GLU A 161 -22.27 -1.16 -48.22
N ALA A 162 -21.66 -1.77 -49.23
CA ALA A 162 -21.62 -3.23 -49.38
C ALA A 162 -20.90 -3.91 -48.21
N GLU A 163 -19.78 -3.35 -47.75
CA GLU A 163 -19.02 -3.91 -46.63
C GLU A 163 -19.74 -3.71 -45.30
N ARG A 164 -20.35 -2.53 -45.10
CA ARG A 164 -21.20 -2.26 -43.94
C ARG A 164 -22.35 -3.26 -43.84
N LEU A 165 -23.06 -3.50 -44.95
CA LEU A 165 -24.17 -4.45 -44.98
C LEU A 165 -23.71 -5.88 -44.66
N LEU A 166 -22.53 -6.29 -45.14
CA LEU A 166 -21.94 -7.59 -44.78
C LEU A 166 -21.64 -7.68 -43.27
N LEU A 167 -21.05 -6.62 -42.69
CA LEU A 167 -20.74 -6.57 -41.26
C LEU A 167 -22.03 -6.63 -40.42
N GLU A 168 -23.07 -5.89 -40.80
CA GLU A 168 -24.36 -5.88 -40.11
C GLU A 168 -25.12 -7.21 -40.24
N THR A 169 -25.04 -7.84 -41.41
CA THR A 169 -25.65 -9.16 -41.64
C THR A 169 -24.95 -10.25 -40.81
N ALA A 170 -23.63 -10.15 -40.66
CA ALA A 170 -22.84 -11.14 -39.94
C ALA A 170 -22.90 -10.97 -38.41
N PHE A 171 -22.91 -9.74 -37.91
CA PHE A 171 -22.70 -9.45 -36.47
C PHE A 171 -23.76 -8.56 -35.83
N GLY A 172 -24.83 -8.24 -36.56
CA GLY A 172 -25.90 -7.35 -36.11
C GLY A 172 -25.63 -5.88 -36.41
N VAL A 173 -26.64 -5.04 -36.18
CA VAL A 173 -26.62 -3.60 -36.45
C VAL A 173 -25.41 -2.93 -35.77
N LEU A 174 -24.76 -1.98 -36.44
CA LEU A 174 -23.64 -1.19 -35.90
C LEU A 174 -24.12 -0.14 -34.88
N ASP A 175 -24.80 -0.62 -33.84
CA ASP A 175 -25.36 0.17 -32.76
C ASP A 175 -25.06 -0.49 -31.42
N ALA A 176 -24.42 0.27 -30.52
CA ALA A 176 -24.08 -0.18 -29.18
C ALA A 176 -25.19 0.12 -28.15
N GLY A 177 -26.32 0.71 -28.59
CA GLY A 177 -27.43 1.08 -27.70
C GLY A 177 -28.03 -0.08 -26.88
N SER A 178 -27.94 -1.31 -27.40
CA SER A 178 -28.42 -2.53 -26.74
C SER A 178 -27.31 -3.35 -26.07
N TRP A 179 -26.05 -2.92 -26.17
CA TRP A 179 -24.93 -3.67 -25.62
C TRP A 179 -24.90 -3.55 -24.10
N SER A 180 -24.59 -4.65 -23.42
CA SER A 180 -24.34 -4.61 -21.99
C SER A 180 -23.03 -3.86 -21.67
N ALA A 181 -22.94 -3.33 -20.46
CA ALA A 181 -21.70 -2.80 -19.90
C ALA A 181 -20.62 -3.88 -19.90
N LEU A 182 -19.36 -3.50 -20.12
CA LEU A 182 -18.26 -4.46 -20.26
C LEU A 182 -18.11 -5.29 -18.99
N ARG A 183 -18.17 -4.65 -17.81
CA ARG A 183 -18.14 -5.35 -16.52
C ARG A 183 -19.25 -6.41 -16.42
N ALA A 184 -20.49 -6.05 -16.75
CA ALA A 184 -21.61 -6.98 -16.67
C ALA A 184 -21.50 -8.15 -17.67
N ALA A 185 -20.85 -7.93 -18.81
CA ALA A 185 -20.61 -8.98 -19.78
C ALA A 185 -19.54 -9.97 -19.30
N VAL A 186 -18.49 -9.48 -18.63
CA VAL A 186 -17.35 -10.32 -18.21
C VAL A 186 -17.49 -10.93 -16.82
N ASP A 187 -18.31 -10.33 -15.93
CA ASP A 187 -18.55 -10.82 -14.57
C ASP A 187 -19.48 -12.03 -14.55
N THR A 188 -18.97 -13.15 -15.06
CA THR A 188 -19.67 -14.41 -15.29
C THR A 188 -18.67 -15.56 -15.26
N GLU A 189 -19.16 -16.77 -15.04
CA GLU A 189 -18.35 -17.99 -15.15
C GLU A 189 -18.35 -18.57 -16.57
N SER A 190 -19.21 -18.07 -17.47
CA SER A 190 -19.25 -18.58 -18.86
C SER A 190 -17.98 -18.23 -19.61
N PHE A 191 -17.47 -19.18 -20.40
CA PHE A 191 -16.21 -19.09 -21.12
C PHE A 191 -14.96 -18.96 -20.25
N ALA A 192 -15.06 -19.21 -18.93
CA ALA A 192 -13.89 -19.32 -18.07
C ALA A 192 -12.95 -20.42 -18.58
N ASP A 193 -11.69 -20.07 -18.82
CA ASP A 193 -10.70 -20.92 -19.49
C ASP A 193 -9.50 -21.24 -18.58
N CYS A 194 -9.46 -20.67 -17.38
CA CYS A 194 -8.52 -21.03 -16.33
C CYS A 194 -9.17 -21.10 -14.94
N ALA A 195 -8.45 -21.68 -13.99
CA ALA A 195 -8.83 -21.74 -12.59
C ALA A 195 -7.64 -21.40 -11.69
N LEU A 196 -7.86 -20.60 -10.67
CA LEU A 196 -6.87 -20.24 -9.66
C LEU A 196 -7.06 -21.15 -8.45
N GLN A 197 -6.06 -21.97 -8.13
CA GLN A 197 -6.13 -22.98 -7.07
C GLN A 197 -5.32 -22.56 -5.85
N LEU A 198 -5.97 -22.46 -4.69
CA LEU A 198 -5.34 -22.19 -3.40
C LEU A 198 -4.72 -23.46 -2.81
N GLY A 199 -3.79 -23.30 -1.86
CA GLY A 199 -3.15 -24.41 -1.15
C GLY A 199 -4.14 -25.34 -0.40
N CYS A 200 -5.32 -24.83 -0.03
CA CYS A 200 -6.41 -25.62 0.57
C CYS A 200 -7.19 -26.48 -0.45
N GLY A 201 -6.86 -26.37 -1.75
CA GLY A 201 -7.49 -27.12 -2.83
C GLY A 201 -8.69 -26.41 -3.49
N THR A 202 -9.19 -25.33 -2.89
CA THR A 202 -10.29 -24.53 -3.47
C THR A 202 -9.87 -23.90 -4.79
N LYS A 203 -10.80 -23.84 -5.75
CA LYS A 203 -10.58 -23.29 -7.08
C LYS A 203 -11.55 -22.15 -7.36
N LEU A 204 -11.03 -21.07 -7.92
CA LEU A 204 -11.82 -19.96 -8.47
C LEU A 204 -11.63 -19.93 -9.99
N VAL A 205 -12.72 -20.06 -10.73
CA VAL A 205 -12.69 -19.98 -12.20
C VAL A 205 -12.46 -18.53 -12.64
N ALA A 206 -11.70 -18.36 -13.72
CA ALA A 206 -11.36 -17.04 -14.23
C ALA A 206 -11.11 -17.06 -15.75
N HIS A 207 -11.02 -15.86 -16.34
CA HIS A 207 -10.62 -15.70 -17.74
C HIS A 207 -9.14 -15.34 -17.82
N SER A 208 -8.37 -16.09 -18.60
CA SER A 208 -6.94 -15.87 -18.85
C SER A 208 -6.67 -14.44 -19.31
N ALA A 209 -7.55 -13.89 -20.15
CA ALA A 209 -7.49 -12.51 -20.63
C ALA A 209 -7.57 -11.45 -19.51
N LEU A 210 -8.28 -11.73 -18.41
CA LEU A 210 -8.43 -10.80 -17.29
C LEU A 210 -7.31 -10.96 -16.26
N VAL A 211 -6.87 -12.19 -16.04
CA VAL A 211 -5.86 -12.52 -15.04
C VAL A 211 -4.46 -12.19 -15.56
N GLY A 212 -4.16 -12.60 -16.81
CA GLY A 212 -2.83 -12.55 -17.42
C GLY A 212 -2.37 -11.18 -17.91
N GLY A 213 -3.30 -10.28 -18.26
CA GLY A 213 -2.98 -8.93 -18.76
C GLY A 213 -2.14 -8.91 -20.05
N ALA A 214 -1.93 -7.71 -20.60
CA ALA A 214 -0.97 -7.50 -21.68
C ALA A 214 0.37 -6.97 -21.14
N GLU A 215 0.30 -6.04 -20.19
CA GLU A 215 1.44 -5.31 -19.62
C GLU A 215 1.59 -5.52 -18.10
N ASP A 216 0.73 -6.33 -17.48
CA ASP A 216 0.75 -6.64 -16.05
C ASP A 216 0.53 -8.15 -15.82
N GLY A 217 0.53 -8.60 -14.57
CA GLY A 217 0.22 -10.00 -14.24
C GLY A 217 1.27 -10.99 -14.77
N HIS A 218 2.55 -10.61 -14.77
CA HIS A 218 3.64 -11.41 -15.34
C HIS A 218 3.67 -12.86 -14.82
N TYR A 219 3.33 -13.05 -13.54
CA TYR A 219 3.15 -14.39 -12.95
C TYR A 219 2.19 -15.26 -13.77
N PHE A 220 1.02 -14.73 -14.09
CA PHE A 220 -0.03 -15.44 -14.81
C PHE A 220 0.28 -15.55 -16.29
N SER A 221 0.83 -14.50 -16.90
CA SER A 221 1.31 -14.54 -18.28
C SER A 221 2.35 -15.66 -18.47
N ALA A 222 3.28 -15.84 -17.53
CA ALA A 222 4.22 -16.94 -17.54
C ALA A 222 3.53 -18.30 -17.33
N ALA A 223 2.67 -18.41 -16.31
CA ALA A 223 1.97 -19.66 -15.99
C ALA A 223 1.09 -20.16 -17.14
N LEU A 224 0.37 -19.25 -17.82
CA LEU A 224 -0.55 -19.58 -18.91
C LEU A 224 0.19 -19.94 -20.22
N ARG A 225 1.35 -19.34 -20.47
CA ARG A 225 2.12 -19.56 -21.72
C ARG A 225 3.11 -20.72 -21.63
N TRP A 226 3.39 -21.22 -20.43
CA TRP A 226 4.36 -22.29 -20.26
C TRP A 226 3.95 -23.56 -21.04
N PRO A 227 4.84 -24.18 -21.83
CA PRO A 227 4.51 -25.42 -22.54
C PRO A 227 4.07 -26.53 -21.58
N GLY A 228 2.89 -27.10 -21.82
CA GLY A 228 2.30 -28.13 -20.95
C GLY A 228 1.66 -27.57 -19.67
N SER A 229 1.44 -26.25 -19.60
CA SER A 229 0.70 -25.64 -18.50
C SER A 229 -0.70 -26.24 -18.34
N SER A 230 -1.09 -26.45 -17.09
CA SER A 230 -2.47 -26.74 -16.75
C SER A 230 -3.28 -25.45 -16.86
N ARG A 231 -4.56 -25.57 -17.24
CA ARG A 231 -5.53 -24.47 -17.08
C ARG A 231 -5.78 -24.13 -15.60
N THR A 232 -5.25 -24.91 -14.67
CA THR A 232 -5.24 -24.60 -13.24
C THR A 232 -3.89 -23.99 -12.84
N ILE A 233 -3.91 -22.75 -12.36
CA ILE A 233 -2.76 -21.99 -11.86
C ILE A 233 -2.74 -22.11 -10.34
N SER A 234 -1.64 -22.58 -9.77
CA SER A 234 -1.47 -22.61 -8.32
C SER A 234 -1.27 -21.19 -7.79
N MET A 235 -1.92 -20.85 -6.68
CA MET A 235 -1.77 -19.54 -6.04
C MET A 235 -0.72 -19.62 -4.92
N PRO A 236 -0.02 -18.51 -4.61
CA PRO A 236 0.95 -18.49 -3.53
C PRO A 236 0.32 -18.88 -2.19
N ASP A 237 1.12 -19.54 -1.34
CA ASP A 237 0.70 -19.91 0.01
C ASP A 237 0.37 -18.68 0.86
N GLY A 238 -0.59 -18.83 1.76
CA GLY A 238 -1.04 -17.77 2.65
C GLY A 238 -2.13 -16.86 2.07
N LEU A 239 -2.43 -16.95 0.77
CA LEU A 239 -3.56 -16.24 0.17
C LEU A 239 -4.89 -16.91 0.53
N SER A 240 -5.76 -16.16 1.19
CA SER A 240 -7.11 -16.54 1.55
C SER A 240 -8.03 -16.53 0.33
N HIS A 241 -9.12 -17.29 0.44
CA HIS A 241 -10.13 -17.38 -0.62
C HIS A 241 -10.82 -16.05 -0.85
N GLU A 242 -11.11 -15.34 0.23
CA GLU A 242 -11.76 -14.04 0.26
C GLU A 242 -10.88 -12.97 -0.39
N ALA A 243 -9.60 -12.87 -0.01
CA ALA A 243 -8.67 -11.93 -0.63
C ALA A 243 -8.47 -12.22 -2.13
N LEU A 244 -8.37 -13.50 -2.53
CA LEU A 244 -8.29 -13.86 -3.95
C LEU A 244 -9.55 -13.47 -4.71
N ARG A 245 -10.73 -13.69 -4.12
CA ARG A 245 -12.01 -13.27 -4.70
C ARG A 245 -12.06 -11.74 -4.87
N SER A 246 -11.65 -10.97 -3.86
CA SER A 246 -11.61 -9.50 -3.96
C SER A 246 -10.63 -9.04 -5.03
N LEU A 247 -9.46 -9.66 -5.13
CA LEU A 247 -8.47 -9.34 -6.17
C LEU A 247 -9.01 -9.64 -7.57
N LEU A 248 -9.63 -10.80 -7.77
CA LEU A 248 -10.27 -11.15 -9.03
C LEU A 248 -11.38 -10.15 -9.37
N ARG A 249 -12.25 -9.80 -8.42
CA ARG A 249 -13.29 -8.78 -8.64
C ARG A 249 -12.69 -7.46 -9.13
N MET A 250 -11.59 -6.99 -8.54
CA MET A 250 -10.90 -5.80 -9.04
C MET A 250 -10.42 -5.95 -10.49
N ARG A 251 -9.88 -7.12 -10.86
CA ARG A 251 -9.51 -7.43 -12.26
C ARG A 251 -10.71 -7.41 -13.21
N TYR A 252 -11.90 -7.69 -12.72
CA TYR A 252 -13.17 -7.61 -13.46
C TYR A 252 -13.82 -6.22 -13.41
N GLY A 253 -13.15 -5.21 -12.83
CA GLY A 253 -13.63 -3.82 -12.83
C GLY A 253 -14.50 -3.44 -11.63
N TRP A 254 -14.46 -4.21 -10.54
CA TRP A 254 -15.05 -3.80 -9.25
C TRP A 254 -14.13 -2.82 -8.51
N GLU A 255 -14.71 -1.78 -7.91
CA GLU A 255 -13.96 -0.75 -7.17
C GLU A 255 -13.80 -1.07 -5.68
N GLU A 256 -14.70 -1.87 -5.13
CA GLU A 256 -14.74 -2.18 -3.70
C GLU A 256 -13.83 -3.36 -3.35
N VAL A 257 -13.03 -3.22 -2.29
CA VAL A 257 -12.33 -4.32 -1.61
C VAL A 257 -12.97 -4.52 -0.25
N GLU A 258 -13.09 -5.77 0.18
CA GLU A 258 -13.57 -6.07 1.53
C GLU A 258 -12.53 -5.60 2.55
N ALA A 259 -12.96 -4.76 3.50
CA ALA A 259 -12.05 -4.10 4.44
C ALA A 259 -11.21 -5.10 5.26
N GLU A 260 -11.81 -6.22 5.65
CA GLU A 260 -11.16 -7.29 6.42
C GLU A 260 -9.96 -7.91 5.70
N HIS A 261 -9.96 -7.88 4.37
CA HIS A 261 -8.95 -8.53 3.52
C HIS A 261 -8.08 -7.53 2.76
N VAL A 262 -8.22 -6.21 3.01
CA VAL A 262 -7.57 -5.18 2.20
C VAL A 262 -6.03 -5.23 2.27
N LEU A 263 -5.45 -5.52 3.43
CA LEU A 263 -4.00 -5.62 3.62
C LEU A 263 -3.43 -6.85 2.89
N GLU A 264 -4.12 -7.99 3.03
CA GLU A 264 -3.77 -9.23 2.36
C GLU A 264 -3.89 -9.07 0.84
N ALA A 265 -5.02 -8.55 0.35
CA ALA A 265 -5.23 -8.26 -1.06
C ALA A 265 -4.14 -7.32 -1.60
N ARG A 266 -3.78 -6.26 -0.85
CA ARG A 266 -2.71 -5.33 -1.23
C ARG A 266 -1.36 -6.03 -1.37
N HIS A 267 -0.99 -6.89 -0.42
CA HIS A 267 0.25 -7.66 -0.46
C HIS A 267 0.30 -8.57 -1.69
N PHE A 268 -0.75 -9.35 -1.93
CA PHE A 268 -0.79 -10.25 -3.07
C PHE A 268 -0.96 -9.53 -4.41
N ALA A 269 -1.61 -8.37 -4.46
CA ALA A 269 -1.62 -7.53 -5.67
C ALA A 269 -0.21 -7.10 -6.08
N GLU A 270 0.66 -6.80 -5.12
CA GLU A 270 2.07 -6.53 -5.41
C GLU A 270 2.81 -7.78 -5.89
N LEU A 271 2.66 -8.91 -5.20
CA LEU A 271 3.32 -10.16 -5.55
C LEU A 271 2.91 -10.68 -6.94
N LEU A 272 1.64 -10.52 -7.28
CA LEU A 272 1.06 -10.95 -8.55
C LEU A 272 1.29 -9.94 -9.70
N ASP A 273 1.95 -8.83 -9.41
CA ASP A 273 2.20 -7.73 -10.35
C ASP A 273 0.90 -7.14 -10.93
N TRP A 274 -0.02 -6.77 -10.05
CA TRP A 274 -1.30 -6.11 -10.34
C TRP A 274 -1.31 -4.69 -9.78
N PRO A 275 -0.60 -3.73 -10.42
CA PRO A 275 -0.35 -2.40 -9.86
C PRO A 275 -1.64 -1.62 -9.60
N ALA A 276 -2.64 -1.72 -10.47
CA ALA A 276 -3.91 -1.03 -10.30
C ALA A 276 -4.72 -1.54 -9.10
N ALA A 277 -4.75 -2.86 -8.87
CA ALA A 277 -5.38 -3.45 -7.69
C ALA A 277 -4.64 -3.02 -6.40
N ARG A 278 -3.30 -3.01 -6.44
CA ARG A 278 -2.48 -2.50 -5.32
C ARG A 278 -2.83 -1.06 -4.98
N LEU A 279 -2.89 -0.18 -5.98
CA LEU A 279 -3.24 1.24 -5.79
C LEU A 279 -4.66 1.43 -5.24
N ARG A 280 -5.64 0.62 -5.67
CA ARG A 280 -7.00 0.65 -5.12
C ARG A 280 -7.03 0.25 -3.64
N CYS A 281 -6.35 -0.85 -3.27
CA CYS A 281 -6.25 -1.23 -1.86
C CYS A 281 -5.57 -0.12 -1.04
N GLU A 282 -4.51 0.50 -1.57
CA GLU A 282 -3.82 1.62 -0.92
C GLU A 282 -4.74 2.84 -0.72
N ALA A 283 -5.56 3.19 -1.71
CA ALA A 283 -6.55 4.27 -1.60
C ALA A 283 -7.64 3.96 -0.56
N GLN A 284 -8.07 2.70 -0.46
CA GLN A 284 -9.05 2.29 0.55
C GLN A 284 -8.47 2.30 1.96
N ILE A 285 -7.22 1.83 2.14
CA ILE A 285 -6.51 1.95 3.41
C ILE A 285 -6.39 3.42 3.80
N GLU A 286 -6.02 4.29 2.86
CA GLU A 286 -5.94 5.74 3.11
C GLU A 286 -7.29 6.32 3.56
N ALA A 287 -8.37 6.00 2.86
CA ALA A 287 -9.71 6.44 3.22
C ALA A 287 -10.11 5.99 4.64
N ALA A 288 -9.81 4.74 5.00
CA ALA A 288 -10.06 4.21 6.34
C ALA A 288 -9.21 4.91 7.43
N LEU A 289 -7.95 5.26 7.12
CA LEU A 289 -7.08 5.99 8.04
C LEU A 289 -7.48 7.47 8.19
N VAL A 290 -8.05 8.08 7.16
CA VAL A 290 -8.60 9.45 7.24
C VAL A 290 -9.80 9.48 8.18
N ASP A 291 -10.73 8.52 8.05
CA ASP A 291 -11.83 8.33 8.99
C ASP A 291 -11.44 7.39 10.14
N TYR A 292 -10.26 7.64 10.74
CA TYR A 292 -9.70 6.77 11.78
C TYR A 292 -10.71 6.47 12.89
N LYS A 293 -11.62 7.40 13.24
CA LYS A 293 -12.60 7.24 14.32
C LYS A 293 -13.60 6.11 14.09
N ALA A 294 -13.89 5.78 12.83
CA ALA A 294 -14.77 4.69 12.43
C ALA A 294 -14.04 3.34 12.38
N LEU A 295 -12.70 3.34 12.34
CA LEU A 295 -11.88 2.14 12.33
C LEU A 295 -11.82 1.52 13.72
N ASP A 296 -12.03 0.21 13.79
CA ASP A 296 -11.85 -0.54 15.04
C ASP A 296 -10.36 -0.67 15.39
N SER A 297 -10.10 -0.97 16.66
CA SER A 297 -8.73 -1.04 17.21
C SER A 297 -7.89 -2.10 16.49
N ASP A 298 -8.47 -3.25 16.15
CA ASP A 298 -7.73 -4.39 15.60
C ASP A 298 -7.32 -4.11 14.16
N SER A 299 -8.23 -3.57 13.35
CA SER A 299 -7.95 -3.13 11.98
C SER A 299 -6.86 -2.04 11.94
N LEU A 300 -6.93 -1.04 12.83
CA LEU A 300 -5.89 0.00 12.88
C LEU A 300 -4.52 -0.58 13.23
N LEU A 301 -4.46 -1.45 14.24
CA LEU A 301 -3.21 -2.06 14.68
C LEU A 301 -2.65 -3.04 13.65
N ALA A 302 -3.51 -3.72 12.89
CA ALA A 302 -3.09 -4.54 11.75
C ALA A 302 -2.40 -3.70 10.67
N VAL A 303 -2.94 -2.52 10.35
CA VAL A 303 -2.31 -1.60 9.38
C VAL A 303 -0.96 -1.08 9.90
N VAL A 304 -0.87 -0.74 11.19
CA VAL A 304 0.40 -0.30 11.82
C VAL A 304 1.43 -1.42 11.79
N SER A 305 1.05 -2.63 12.20
CA SER A 305 1.94 -3.80 12.18
C SER A 305 2.45 -4.08 10.76
N HIS A 306 1.54 -4.08 9.78
CA HIS A 306 1.91 -4.26 8.38
C HIS A 306 2.84 -3.15 7.86
N ALA A 307 2.64 -1.90 8.30
CA ALA A 307 3.51 -0.78 7.93
C ALA A 307 4.96 -0.95 8.44
N GLU A 308 5.15 -1.67 9.54
CA GLU A 308 6.47 -1.97 10.11
C GLU A 308 7.15 -3.16 9.46
N GLU A 309 6.38 -4.22 9.19
CA GLU A 309 6.89 -5.46 8.60
C GLU A 309 7.17 -5.31 7.10
N SER A 310 6.36 -4.51 6.40
CA SER A 310 6.41 -4.40 4.95
C SER A 310 7.13 -3.14 4.50
N SER A 311 8.31 -3.30 3.90
CA SER A 311 9.03 -2.21 3.23
C SER A 311 8.30 -1.69 1.99
N SER A 312 7.28 -2.37 1.49
CA SER A 312 6.56 -1.98 0.28
C SER A 312 5.37 -1.06 0.50
N LEU A 313 4.89 -0.88 1.73
CA LEU A 313 3.84 0.11 2.00
C LEU A 313 4.38 1.54 1.74
N PRO A 314 3.66 2.38 0.96
CA PRO A 314 4.10 3.75 0.70
C PRO A 314 4.35 4.56 1.99
N PRO A 315 5.42 5.38 2.06
CA PRO A 315 5.73 6.18 3.25
C PRO A 315 4.56 7.04 3.75
N ARG A 316 3.75 7.58 2.82
CA ARG A 316 2.53 8.35 3.14
C ARG A 316 1.51 7.55 3.97
N LEU A 317 1.32 6.26 3.65
CA LEU A 317 0.38 5.40 4.38
C LEU A 317 0.95 4.98 5.73
N ARG A 318 2.27 4.73 5.81
CA ARG A 318 2.93 4.47 7.10
C ARG A 318 2.74 5.64 8.06
N ALA A 319 3.00 6.85 7.58
CA ALA A 319 2.82 8.07 8.36
C ALA A 319 1.35 8.26 8.78
N ALA A 320 0.40 8.03 7.87
CA ALA A 320 -1.03 8.10 8.17
C ALA A 320 -1.47 7.07 9.23
N ALA A 321 -0.98 5.83 9.14
CA ALA A 321 -1.27 4.75 10.08
C ALA A 321 -0.74 5.09 11.49
N LEU A 322 0.52 5.51 11.59
CA LEU A 322 1.12 5.95 12.85
C LEU A 322 0.38 7.15 13.43
N ALA A 323 0.05 8.14 12.60
CA ALA A 323 -0.70 9.31 13.06
C ALA A 323 -2.10 8.94 13.58
N ALA A 324 -2.81 8.03 12.89
CA ALA A 324 -4.09 7.51 13.34
C ALA A 324 -3.96 6.76 14.67
N ALA A 325 -2.94 5.91 14.82
CA ALA A 325 -2.67 5.18 16.06
C ALA A 325 -2.36 6.10 17.25
N VAL A 326 -1.51 7.12 17.05
CA VAL A 326 -1.23 8.15 18.08
C VAL A 326 -2.48 8.95 18.42
N ARG A 327 -3.35 9.24 17.43
CA ARG A 327 -4.63 9.92 17.67
C ARG A 327 -5.58 9.11 18.54
N GLN A 328 -5.55 7.79 18.36
CA GLN A 328 -6.42 6.80 18.99
C GLN A 328 -5.80 6.13 20.21
N TRP A 329 -4.58 6.48 20.61
CA TRP A 329 -3.77 5.68 21.53
C TRP A 329 -4.50 5.27 22.82
N GLY A 330 -5.29 6.17 23.42
CA GLY A 330 -6.06 5.86 24.63
C GLY A 330 -7.10 4.74 24.48
N LYS A 331 -7.54 4.43 23.24
CA LYS A 331 -8.46 3.33 22.93
C LYS A 331 -7.73 2.06 22.49
N VAL A 332 -6.60 2.19 21.80
CA VAL A 332 -5.90 1.05 21.19
C VAL A 332 -4.77 0.49 22.05
N ALA A 333 -4.32 1.20 23.10
CA ALA A 333 -3.16 0.83 23.90
C ALA A 333 -3.23 -0.59 24.50
N GLU A 334 -4.42 -1.04 24.91
CA GLU A 334 -4.61 -2.38 25.48
C GLU A 334 -4.43 -3.47 24.40
N ALA A 335 -5.10 -3.31 23.25
CA ALA A 335 -4.98 -4.22 22.11
C ALA A 335 -3.59 -4.16 21.44
N ALA A 336 -2.89 -3.03 21.52
CA ALA A 336 -1.54 -2.88 20.99
C ALA A 336 -0.54 -3.79 21.72
N GLY A 337 -0.75 -4.04 23.02
CA GLY A 337 0.13 -4.89 23.82
C GLY A 337 0.20 -6.35 23.37
N THR A 338 -0.80 -6.83 22.62
CA THR A 338 -0.84 -8.20 22.07
C THR A 338 -0.43 -8.28 20.60
N SER A 339 -0.43 -7.16 19.88
CA SER A 339 -0.28 -7.10 18.42
C SER A 339 1.01 -6.42 17.96
N LEU A 340 1.63 -5.58 18.78
CA LEU A 340 2.84 -4.83 18.44
C LEU A 340 4.01 -5.15 19.39
N PRO A 341 5.27 -5.00 18.93
CA PRO A 341 6.44 -5.12 19.79
C PRO A 341 6.39 -4.13 20.96
N ALA A 342 6.92 -4.52 22.13
CA ALA A 342 6.94 -3.69 23.33
C ALA A 342 7.61 -2.33 23.11
N SER A 343 8.69 -2.28 22.32
CA SER A 343 9.38 -1.05 21.94
C SER A 343 8.46 -0.08 21.19
N ARG A 344 7.65 -0.60 20.27
CA ARG A 344 6.66 0.21 19.53
C ARG A 344 5.56 0.73 20.43
N CYS A 345 5.04 -0.11 21.32
CA CYS A 345 4.04 0.30 22.29
C CYS A 345 4.56 1.43 23.21
N SER A 346 5.82 1.32 23.66
CA SER A 346 6.48 2.39 24.42
C SER A 346 6.61 3.68 23.60
N GLU A 347 6.98 3.57 22.32
CA GLU A 347 7.09 4.73 21.43
C GLU A 347 5.76 5.42 21.17
N LEU A 348 4.72 4.66 20.79
CA LEU A 348 3.37 5.22 20.55
C LEU A 348 2.79 5.85 21.82
N SER A 349 3.11 5.29 22.99
CA SER A 349 2.77 5.88 24.29
C SER A 349 3.45 7.23 24.52
N ALA A 350 4.74 7.33 24.18
CA ALA A 350 5.50 8.57 24.25
C ALA A 350 4.98 9.63 23.27
N LEU A 351 4.73 9.24 22.02
CA LEU A 351 4.13 10.11 20.99
C LEU A 351 2.72 10.57 21.38
N GLY A 352 1.92 9.70 22.01
CA GLY A 352 0.62 10.04 22.56
C GLY A 352 0.71 11.10 23.67
N ARG A 353 1.71 11.03 24.55
CA ARG A 353 1.98 12.05 25.57
C ARG A 353 2.38 13.39 24.94
N ILE A 354 3.29 13.35 23.96
CA ILE A 354 3.72 14.54 23.20
C ILE A 354 2.50 15.22 22.56
N ARG A 355 1.67 14.46 21.84
CA ARG A 355 0.44 14.99 21.23
C ARG A 355 -0.48 15.65 22.24
N ASN A 356 -0.73 15.01 23.38
CA ASN A 356 -1.65 15.56 24.40
C ASN A 356 -1.13 16.85 25.03
N ARG A 357 0.20 17.02 25.10
CA ARG A 357 0.84 18.20 25.67
C ARG A 357 1.00 19.33 24.65
N ASP A 358 1.57 19.01 23.49
CA ASP A 358 2.05 19.99 22.51
C ASP A 358 1.08 20.14 21.32
N GLY A 359 0.10 19.24 21.17
CA GLY A 359 -0.88 19.27 20.08
C GLY A 359 -0.38 18.74 18.73
N HIS A 360 0.93 18.46 18.63
CA HIS A 360 1.59 17.99 17.41
C HIS A 360 1.66 16.46 17.33
N ILE A 361 1.66 15.92 16.11
CA ILE A 361 1.85 14.49 15.85
C ILE A 361 3.13 14.34 15.05
N CYS A 362 4.10 13.67 15.66
CA CYS A 362 5.36 13.32 15.02
C CYS A 362 5.29 11.88 14.52
N GLY A 363 5.96 11.59 13.42
CA GLY A 363 6.10 10.24 12.88
C GLY A 363 7.07 9.37 13.67
N SER A 364 7.95 9.97 14.47
CA SER A 364 8.86 9.27 15.39
C SER A 364 9.29 10.14 16.56
N LEU A 365 9.88 9.54 17.59
CA LEU A 365 10.50 10.30 18.69
C LEU A 365 11.74 11.06 18.23
N GLU A 366 12.48 10.53 17.26
CA GLU A 366 13.65 11.20 16.69
C GLU A 366 13.26 12.50 15.98
N GLU A 367 12.19 12.46 15.17
CA GLU A 367 11.63 13.65 14.52
C GLU A 367 11.21 14.71 15.55
N TYR A 368 10.54 14.31 16.62
CA TYR A 368 10.18 15.23 17.71
C TYR A 368 11.41 15.85 18.36
N LEU A 369 12.41 15.03 18.71
CA LEU A 369 13.62 15.50 19.38
C LEU A 369 14.40 16.51 18.52
N HIS A 370 14.44 16.31 17.20
CA HIS A 370 15.03 17.25 16.25
C HIS A 370 14.26 18.56 16.22
N ALA A 371 12.95 18.51 15.96
CA ALA A 371 12.13 19.71 15.85
C ALA A 371 12.13 20.52 17.17
N ALA A 372 11.98 19.83 18.30
CA ALA A 372 11.99 20.48 19.60
C ALA A 372 13.37 21.00 20.00
N GLU A 373 14.48 20.34 19.62
CA GLU A 373 15.83 20.91 19.82
C GLU A 373 15.97 22.27 19.14
N ASP A 374 15.61 22.33 17.85
CA ASP A 374 15.77 23.54 17.04
C ASP A 374 14.91 24.68 17.59
N ASP A 375 13.62 24.42 17.85
CA ASP A 375 12.68 25.39 18.41
C ASP A 375 13.12 25.89 19.79
N LEU A 376 13.53 24.98 20.69
CA LEU A 376 13.96 25.35 22.04
C LEU A 376 15.26 26.15 22.05
N THR A 377 16.18 25.81 21.15
CA THR A 377 17.43 26.56 20.97
C THR A 377 17.15 27.96 20.46
N GLU A 378 16.23 28.11 19.50
CA GLU A 378 15.81 29.43 19.00
C GLU A 378 15.09 30.25 20.08
N TRP A 379 14.16 29.62 20.83
CA TRP A 379 13.46 30.28 21.94
C TRP A 379 14.43 30.73 23.02
N GLU A 380 15.39 29.88 23.40
CA GLU A 380 16.41 30.22 24.38
C GLU A 380 17.31 31.37 23.90
N ARG A 381 17.67 31.41 22.61
CA ARG A 381 18.41 32.53 22.01
C ARG A 381 17.58 33.82 21.98
N GLY A 382 16.27 33.73 21.75
CA GLY A 382 15.35 34.87 21.78
C GLY A 382 15.08 35.43 23.17
N LEU A 383 15.42 34.72 24.24
CA LEU A 383 15.30 35.23 25.61
C LEU A 383 16.35 36.32 25.87
N GLY A 384 15.91 37.58 25.78
CA GLY A 384 16.72 38.74 26.16
C GLY A 384 17.14 38.71 27.65
N LEU A 385 18.17 39.49 27.97
CA LEU A 385 18.73 39.58 29.32
C LEU A 385 17.72 40.05 30.38
N ASP A 386 16.68 40.78 29.96
CA ASP A 386 15.61 41.28 30.83
C ASP A 386 14.28 40.51 30.64
N ALA A 387 14.32 39.33 29.99
CA ALA A 387 13.14 38.49 29.79
C ALA A 387 12.48 38.12 31.14
N PRO A 388 11.14 38.18 31.25
CA PRO A 388 10.43 37.86 32.48
C PRO A 388 10.76 36.47 33.01
N ALA A 389 10.85 36.32 34.34
CA ALA A 389 11.11 35.03 34.99
C ALA A 389 10.07 33.94 34.64
N ALA A 390 8.85 34.34 34.26
CA ALA A 390 7.83 33.41 33.76
C ALA A 390 8.24 32.78 32.41
N ALA A 391 8.76 33.59 31.47
CA ALA A 391 9.20 33.11 30.15
C ALA A 391 10.40 32.16 30.27
N ARG A 392 11.37 32.50 31.13
CA ARG A 392 12.53 31.62 31.42
C ARG A 392 12.09 30.28 32.00
N ARG A 393 11.15 30.29 32.94
CA ARG A 393 10.57 29.06 33.51
C ARG A 393 9.84 28.22 32.47
N GLN A 394 9.20 28.84 31.48
CA GLN A 394 8.50 28.13 30.43
C GLN A 394 9.48 27.39 29.50
N VAL A 395 10.55 28.07 29.06
CA VAL A 395 11.61 27.43 28.26
C VAL A 395 12.27 26.30 29.02
N GLU A 396 12.57 26.48 30.31
CA GLU A 396 13.16 25.40 31.11
C GLU A 396 12.22 24.19 31.28
N ARG A 397 10.92 24.41 31.50
CA ARG A 397 9.93 23.32 31.55
C ARG A 397 9.81 22.57 30.22
N ALA A 398 10.09 23.25 29.11
CA ALA A 398 10.10 22.63 27.80
C ALA A 398 11.38 21.80 27.60
N TRP A 399 12.55 22.29 28.02
CA TRP A 399 13.78 21.49 28.09
C TRP A 399 13.65 20.26 28.99
N GLN A 400 13.02 20.38 30.16
CA GLN A 400 12.76 19.24 31.05
C GLN A 400 11.90 18.17 30.37
N HIS A 401 10.92 18.58 29.57
CA HIS A 401 10.11 17.65 28.81
C HIS A 401 10.91 16.98 27.70
N TRP A 402 11.67 17.77 26.94
CA TRP A 402 12.57 17.24 25.93
C TRP A 402 13.54 16.20 26.53
N HIS A 403 14.09 16.46 27.73
CA HIS A 403 14.91 15.49 28.45
C HIS A 403 14.15 14.22 28.87
N GLN A 404 12.89 14.35 29.30
CA GLN A 404 12.05 13.20 29.59
C GLN A 404 11.81 12.34 28.34
N ILE A 405 11.49 12.97 27.22
CA ILE A 405 11.32 12.27 25.94
C ILE A 405 12.62 11.63 25.48
N LEU A 406 13.76 12.30 25.66
CA LEU A 406 15.07 11.76 25.34
C LEU A 406 15.43 10.54 26.18
N PHE A 407 15.04 10.53 27.45
CA PHE A 407 15.21 9.37 28.32
C PHE A 407 14.40 8.17 27.79
N GLU A 408 13.15 8.40 27.39
CA GLU A 408 12.31 7.36 26.78
C GLU A 408 12.88 6.86 25.45
N TYR A 409 13.36 7.76 24.60
CA TYR A 409 14.08 7.43 23.37
C TYR A 409 15.31 6.56 23.65
N GLY A 410 16.12 6.89 24.67
CA GLY A 410 17.25 6.08 25.09
C GLY A 410 16.87 4.71 25.64
N HIS A 411 15.70 4.58 26.27
CA HIS A 411 15.18 3.29 26.73
C HIS A 411 14.77 2.38 25.55
N ILE A 412 14.20 2.97 24.49
CA ILE A 412 13.70 2.24 23.32
C ILE A 412 14.84 1.89 22.34
N TYR A 413 15.71 2.86 22.04
CA TYR A 413 16.72 2.78 20.98
C TYR A 413 18.17 2.64 21.50
N GLY A 414 18.35 2.61 22.81
CA GLY A 414 19.65 2.45 23.48
C GLY A 414 20.24 3.74 24.05
N ALA A 415 20.91 3.60 25.19
CA ALA A 415 21.46 4.73 25.95
C ALA A 415 22.46 5.58 25.15
N SER A 416 23.29 4.94 24.32
CA SER A 416 24.28 5.60 23.47
C SER A 416 23.66 6.52 22.42
N CYS A 417 22.43 6.25 21.99
CA CYS A 417 21.70 7.14 21.08
C CYS A 417 21.29 8.42 21.83
N ALA A 418 20.73 8.28 23.04
CA ALA A 418 20.34 9.43 23.86
C ALA A 418 21.54 10.25 24.39
N GLU A 419 22.71 9.63 24.59
CA GLU A 419 23.94 10.34 24.99
C GLU A 419 24.43 11.31 23.91
N ARG A 420 24.44 10.88 22.64
CA ARG A 420 24.84 11.76 21.52
C ARG A 420 23.99 13.03 21.45
N TRP A 421 22.69 12.90 21.69
CA TRP A 421 21.78 14.04 21.80
C TRP A 421 22.09 14.94 22.99
N ARG A 422 22.32 14.35 24.17
CA ARG A 422 22.67 15.11 25.38
C ARG A 422 23.96 15.91 25.20
N GLU A 423 24.99 15.31 24.59
CA GLU A 423 26.25 15.99 24.32
C GLU A 423 26.08 17.14 23.34
N LYS A 424 25.38 16.91 22.23
CA LYS A 424 25.11 17.93 21.19
C LYS A 424 24.35 19.12 21.78
N VAL A 425 23.20 18.87 22.40
CA VAL A 425 22.34 19.92 22.97
C VAL A 425 23.01 20.59 24.17
N GLY A 426 23.73 19.82 24.99
CA GLY A 426 24.52 20.36 26.11
C GLY A 426 25.57 21.37 25.63
N ALA A 427 26.32 21.04 24.57
CA ALA A 427 27.30 21.94 23.98
C ALA A 427 26.67 23.20 23.38
N GLN A 428 25.54 23.09 22.67
CA GLN A 428 24.82 24.23 22.11
C GLN A 428 24.28 25.17 23.19
N ARG A 429 23.62 24.63 24.21
CA ARG A 429 23.10 25.43 25.33
C ARG A 429 24.24 26.10 26.09
N GLU A 430 25.37 25.42 26.24
CA GLU A 430 26.54 26.03 26.86
C GLU A 430 27.10 27.20 26.06
N ALA A 431 27.23 27.06 24.74
CA ALA A 431 27.66 28.14 23.87
C ALA A 431 26.72 29.36 23.93
N LEU A 432 25.40 29.14 23.96
CA LEU A 432 24.41 30.22 24.12
C LEU A 432 24.55 30.94 25.47
N ARG A 433 24.80 30.19 26.54
CA ARG A 433 25.01 30.78 27.87
C ARG A 433 26.29 31.59 27.94
N GLU A 434 27.38 31.08 27.38
CA GLU A 434 28.63 31.84 27.27
C GLU A 434 28.43 33.14 26.49
N GLU A 435 27.66 33.11 25.40
CA GLU A 435 27.33 34.30 24.62
C GLU A 435 26.55 35.32 25.45
N ARG A 436 25.48 34.89 26.14
CA ARG A 436 24.69 35.78 27.02
C ARG A 436 25.50 36.30 28.20
N ALA A 437 26.35 35.48 28.79
CA ALA A 437 27.27 35.89 29.84
C ALA A 437 28.24 36.98 29.35
N ARG A 438 28.79 36.86 28.13
CA ARG A 438 29.63 37.89 27.50
C ARG A 438 28.83 39.17 27.25
N GLN A 439 27.62 39.07 26.70
CA GLN A 439 26.75 40.24 26.47
C GLN A 439 26.40 40.97 27.77
N ARG A 440 26.06 40.22 28.83
CA ARG A 440 25.77 40.80 30.16
C ARG A 440 27.01 41.41 30.80
N ALA A 441 28.18 40.78 30.64
CA ALA A 441 29.44 41.34 31.11
C ALA A 441 29.76 42.71 30.48
N VAL A 442 29.50 42.84 29.17
CA VAL A 442 29.62 44.12 28.44
C VAL A 442 28.60 45.14 28.96
N GLN A 443 27.33 44.75 29.12
CA GLN A 443 26.27 45.62 29.61
C GLN A 443 26.56 46.16 31.02
N LEU A 444 27.10 45.31 31.89
CA LEU A 444 27.45 45.64 33.28
C LEU A 444 28.84 46.28 33.43
N LYS A 445 29.61 46.42 32.34
CA LYS A 445 31.00 46.93 32.35
C LYS A 445 31.87 46.21 33.40
N LEU A 446 31.83 44.87 33.39
CA LEU A 446 32.58 44.09 34.37
C LEU A 446 34.10 44.34 34.25
N PRO A 447 34.85 44.29 35.38
CA PRO A 447 36.30 44.43 35.36
C PRO A 447 36.98 43.38 34.47
N ALA A 448 38.13 43.75 33.88
CA ALA A 448 38.90 42.84 33.03
C ALA A 448 39.21 41.52 33.75
N GLY A 449 38.97 40.40 33.05
CA GLY A 449 39.17 39.06 33.59
C GLY A 449 38.02 38.50 34.44
N ARG A 450 36.95 39.27 34.71
CA ARG A 450 35.73 38.76 35.35
C ARG A 450 34.71 38.29 34.32
N VAL A 451 34.05 37.17 34.59
CA VAL A 451 32.97 36.62 33.76
C VAL A 451 31.64 36.67 34.50
N TRP A 452 30.53 36.89 33.79
CA TRP A 452 29.22 36.79 34.40
C TRP A 452 28.80 35.32 34.49
N PHE A 453 28.35 34.85 35.66
CA PHE A 453 27.76 33.52 35.79
C PHE A 453 26.27 33.60 35.46
N GLU A 454 25.83 32.89 34.44
CA GLU A 454 24.41 32.78 34.13
C GLU A 454 23.72 31.77 35.05
N ALA A 455 22.67 32.21 35.75
CA ALA A 455 21.85 31.37 36.60
C ALA A 455 21.22 30.21 35.81
N SER A 456 21.10 29.03 36.44
CA SER A 456 20.69 27.79 35.78
C SER A 456 19.92 26.93 36.78
N TYR A 457 18.91 26.17 36.37
CA TYR A 457 18.23 25.26 37.29
C TYR A 457 19.06 24.01 37.65
N GLU A 458 20.06 23.71 36.82
CA GLU A 458 21.03 22.65 37.04
C GLU A 458 22.24 23.17 37.80
N TRP A 459 22.81 22.33 38.67
CA TRP A 459 24.03 22.65 39.38
C TRP A 459 25.22 22.72 38.42
N ARG A 460 25.84 23.90 38.34
CA ARG A 460 26.98 24.13 37.45
C ARG A 460 28.18 24.67 38.20
N GLU A 461 29.37 24.23 37.80
CA GLU A 461 30.62 24.73 38.37
C GLU A 461 30.73 26.24 38.11
N VAL A 462 31.03 26.99 39.17
CA VAL A 462 31.22 28.43 39.13
C VAL A 462 32.70 28.71 38.85
N PRO A 463 33.05 29.36 37.72
CA PRO A 463 34.43 29.75 37.46
C PRO A 463 34.97 30.63 38.59
N GLN A 464 36.25 30.47 38.96
CA GLN A 464 36.87 31.23 40.06
C GLN A 464 36.83 32.75 39.84
N ASN A 465 36.81 33.18 38.58
CA ASN A 465 36.73 34.57 38.18
C ASN A 465 35.28 35.06 37.92
N ALA A 466 34.26 34.25 38.24
CA ALA A 466 32.89 34.59 37.96
C ALA A 466 32.31 35.62 38.95
N ILE A 467 31.40 36.45 38.45
CA ILE A 467 30.48 37.30 39.21
C ILE A 467 29.11 36.68 39.08
N CYS A 468 28.56 36.25 40.21
CA CYS A 468 27.28 35.58 40.28
C CYS A 468 26.15 36.56 40.64
N PRO A 469 24.97 36.45 40.01
CA PRO A 469 23.79 37.18 40.44
C PRO A 469 23.39 36.82 41.89
N GLY A 470 22.69 37.74 42.56
CA GLY A 470 22.10 37.47 43.86
C GLY A 470 20.95 36.48 43.77
N GLY A 471 20.76 35.68 44.83
CA GLY A 471 19.63 34.74 44.94
C GLY A 471 19.90 33.32 44.41
N LEU A 472 21.15 33.00 44.05
CA LEU A 472 21.55 31.64 43.67
C LEU A 472 21.72 30.74 44.89
N GLU A 473 21.47 29.46 44.69
CA GLU A 473 21.87 28.41 45.62
C GLU A 473 23.30 27.99 45.33
N TYR A 474 24.12 27.78 46.37
CA TYR A 474 25.50 27.34 46.24
C TYR A 474 25.71 26.00 46.94
N ARG A 475 26.53 25.15 46.35
CA ARG A 475 27.11 23.97 46.99
C ARG A 475 28.61 23.93 46.73
N CYS A 476 29.38 23.53 47.72
CA CYS A 476 30.81 23.27 47.58
C CYS A 476 31.02 21.77 47.56
N ASP A 477 31.68 21.26 46.52
CA ASP A 477 32.19 19.90 46.54
C ASP A 477 33.46 19.86 47.39
N MET A 478 33.34 19.29 48.59
CA MET A 478 34.44 19.21 49.55
C MET A 478 35.60 18.33 49.08
N GLN A 479 35.40 17.45 48.08
CA GLN A 479 36.47 16.61 47.54
C GLN A 479 37.31 17.36 46.51
N THR A 480 36.66 18.12 45.62
CA THR A 480 37.34 18.84 44.53
C THR A 480 37.64 20.30 44.86
N GLY A 481 37.04 20.84 45.92
CA GLY A 481 37.10 22.26 46.29
C GLY A 481 36.35 23.17 45.31
N ARG A 482 35.56 22.60 44.39
CA ARG A 482 34.85 23.34 43.35
C ARG A 482 33.51 23.84 43.88
N ASN A 483 33.23 25.11 43.57
CA ASN A 483 31.93 25.71 43.86
C ASN A 483 30.97 25.43 42.71
N PHE A 484 29.74 25.07 43.04
CA PHE A 484 28.66 24.95 42.09
C PHE A 484 27.52 25.88 42.51
N ALA A 485 26.85 26.48 41.52
CA ALA A 485 25.68 27.29 41.74
C ALA A 485 24.55 26.90 40.78
N ARG A 486 23.31 27.21 41.19
CA ARG A 486 22.11 27.12 40.37
C ARG A 486 21.20 28.32 40.65
#